data_AF-A0A562HQ11-F1
#
_entry.id   AF-A0A562HQ11-F1
#
_cell.length_a   1.000
_cell.length_b   1.000
_cell.length_c   1.000
_cell.angle_alpha   90.00
_cell.angle_beta   90.00
_cell.angle_gamma   90.00
#
_symmetry.space_group_name_H-M   'P 1'
#
loop_
_entity.id
_entity.type
_entity.pdbx_description
1 polymer ?
#
loop_
_entity_poly.entity_id
_entity_poly.type
_entity_poly.pdbx_seq_one_letter_code
_entity_poly.pdbx_strand_id
1 'polypeptide(L)' 'MWNQQLLRLIEDMRKELNQLGKRKPLTDPEVISLSQRLDELLNEYHLTAK' A
#
# COMPACT_ATOMS: atom_id res chain seq x y z
N MET A 1 -17.51 9.16 -2.59
CA MET A 1 -17.61 7.76 -3.05
C MET A 1 -16.26 7.20 -3.50
N TRP A 2 -15.54 7.87 -4.42
CA TRP A 2 -14.19 7.45 -4.85
C TRP A 2 -13.17 7.26 -3.71
N ASN A 3 -13.15 8.18 -2.74
CA ASN A 3 -12.21 8.08 -1.60
C ASN A 3 -12.39 6.81 -0.75
N GLN A 4 -13.58 6.20 -0.71
CA GLN A 4 -13.78 4.97 0.08
C GLN A 4 -13.16 3.73 -0.59
N GLN A 5 -13.18 3.66 -1.92
CA GLN A 5 -12.55 2.57 -2.65
C GLN A 5 -11.02 2.66 -2.57
N LEU A 6 -10.48 3.86 -2.75
CA LEU A 6 -9.04 4.10 -2.62
C LEU A 6 -8.54 3.80 -1.20
N LEU A 7 -9.26 4.27 -0.16
CA LEU A 7 -8.94 3.95 1.23
C LEU A 7 -8.99 2.44 1.50
N ARG A 8 -9.94 1.72 0.91
CA ARG A 8 -10.01 0.25 1.05
C ARG A 8 -8.80 -0.43 0.40
N LEU A 9 -8.40 -0.01 -0.80
CA LEU A 9 -7.22 -0.55 -1.48
C LEU A 9 -5.94 -0.28 -0.70
N ILE A 10 -5.78 0.93 -0.16
CA ILE A 10 -4.65 1.29 0.72
C ILE A 10 -4.62 0.36 1.93
N GLU A 11 -5.75 0.17 2.61
CA GLU A 11 -5.82 -0.66 3.81
C GLU A 11 -5.57 -2.14 3.51
N ASP A 12 -6.08 -2.67 2.40
CA ASP A 12 -5.87 -4.05 2.00
C ASP A 12 -4.38 -4.29 1.63
N MET A 13 -3.77 -3.38 0.87
CA MET A 13 -2.35 -3.48 0.52
C MET A 13 -1.43 -3.26 1.73
N ARG A 14 -1.80 -2.39 2.68
CA ARG A 14 -1.11 -2.25 3.98
C ARG A 14 -1.12 -3.57 4.76
N LYS A 15 -2.25 -4.30 4.78
CA LYS A 15 -2.31 -5.62 5.44
C LYS A 15 -1.42 -6.64 4.75
N GLU A 16 -1.45 -6.68 3.42
CA GLU A 16 -0.63 -7.59 2.63
C GLU A 16 0.86 -7.34 2.87
N LEU A 17 1.31 -6.08 2.82
CA LEU A 17 2.70 -5.69 3.09
C LEU A 17 3.14 -6.12 4.49
N ASN A 18 2.30 -5.90 5.49
CA ASN A 18 2.58 -6.32 6.87
C ASN A 18 2.63 -7.85 7.02
N GLN A 19 1.82 -8.59 6.28
CA GLN A 19 1.90 -10.06 6.29
C GLN A 19 3.16 -10.55 5.58
N LEU A 20 3.54 -9.92 4.47
CA LEU A 20 4.72 -10.28 3.70
C LEU A 20 6.00 -9.97 4.48
N GLY A 21 6.09 -8.80 5.12
CA GLY A 21 7.23 -8.41 5.97
C GLY A 21 7.41 -9.26 7.24
N LYS A 22 6.38 -10.03 7.65
CA LYS A 22 6.51 -11.07 8.70
C LYS A 22 7.12 -12.37 8.18
N ARG A 23 7.04 -12.63 6.88
CA ARG A 23 7.47 -13.88 6.23
C ARG A 23 8.78 -13.72 5.48
N LYS A 24 9.14 -12.49 5.08
CA LYS A 24 10.28 -12.17 4.25
C LYS A 24 11.06 -10.97 4.82
N PRO A 25 12.38 -10.89 4.57
CA PRO A 25 13.15 -9.69 4.89
C PRO A 25 12.55 -8.45 4.21
N LEU A 26 12.66 -7.28 4.85
CA LEU A 26 12.16 -6.03 4.28
C LEU A 26 12.88 -5.63 2.98
N THR A 27 14.08 -6.17 2.76
CA THR A 27 14.87 -6.00 1.54
C THR A 27 14.49 -6.99 0.43
N ASP A 28 13.54 -7.90 0.67
CA ASP A 28 13.07 -8.82 -0.36
C ASP A 28 12.41 -8.02 -1.51
N PRO A 29 12.72 -8.33 -2.78
CA PRO A 29 12.17 -7.59 -3.91
C PRO A 29 10.65 -7.53 -3.96
N GLU A 30 9.96 -8.55 -3.47
CA GLU A 30 8.49 -8.57 -3.40
C GLU A 30 7.98 -7.59 -2.33
N VAL A 31 8.64 -7.53 -1.17
CA VAL A 31 8.32 -6.57 -0.10
C VAL A 31 8.55 -5.14 -0.57
N ILE A 32 9.67 -4.87 -1.25
CA ILE A 32 9.98 -3.55 -1.80
C ILE A 32 8.93 -3.13 -2.83
N SER A 33 8.63 -4.00 -3.80
CA SER A 33 7.65 -3.73 -4.85
C SER A 33 6.26 -3.43 -4.28
N LEU A 34 5.81 -4.22 -3.30
CA LEU A 34 4.53 -4.00 -2.65
C LEU A 34 4.50 -2.70 -1.82
N SER A 35 5.63 -2.35 -1.17
CA SER A 35 5.77 -1.06 -0.48
C SER A 35 5.71 0.13 -1.43
N GLN A 36 6.32 0.04 -2.61
CA GLN A 36 6.28 1.10 -3.62
C GLN A 36 4.86 1.32 -4.17
N ARG A 37 4.13 0.23 -4.44
CA ARG A 37 2.71 0.32 -4.86
C ARG A 37 1.82 0.94 -3.77
N LEU A 38 2.07 0.62 -2.51
CA LEU A 38 1.36 1.25 -1.39
C LEU A 38 1.62 2.76 -1.35
N ASP A 39 2.86 3.18 -1.58
CA ASP A 39 3.23 4.60 -1.64
C ASP A 39 2.53 5.33 -2.79
N GLU A 40 2.43 4.72 -3.97
CA GLU A 40 1.69 5.27 -5.11
C GLU A 40 0.22 5.53 -4.77
N LEU A 41 -0.47 4.59 -4.12
CA LEU A 41 -1.86 4.79 -3.70
C LEU A 41 -2.01 5.87 -2.63
N LEU A 42 -1.08 5.95 -1.68
CA LEU A 42 -1.08 7.00 -0.66
C LEU A 42 -0.89 8.39 -1.27
N ASN A 43 -0.01 8.50 -2.27
CA ASN A 43 0.18 9.73 -3.05
C ASN A 43 -1.08 10.10 -3.84
N GLU A 44 -1.74 9.14 -4.49
CA GLU A 44 -3.02 9.38 -5.16
C GLU A 44 -4.09 9.89 -4.18
N TYR A 45 -4.18 9.28 -3.00
CA TYR A 45 -5.12 9.71 -1.96
C TYR A 45 -4.81 11.13 -1.49
N HIS A 46 -3.53 11.46 -1.28
CA HIS A 46 -3.13 12.80 -0.88
C HIS A 46 -3.46 13.86 -1.95
N LEU A 47 -3.30 13.53 -3.23
CA LEU A 47 -3.62 14.44 -4.34
C LEU A 47 -5.13 14.67 -4.51
N THR A 48 -5.93 13.63 -4.28
CA THR A 48 -7.40 13.65 -4.43
C THR A 48 -8.14 14.16 -3.20
N ALA A 49 -7.48 14.23 -2.04
CA ALA A 49 -8.03 14.77 -0.80
C ALA A 49 -7.92 16.31 -0.68
N LYS A 50 -7.41 17.00 -1.71
CA LYS A 50 -7.42 18.46 -1.85
C LYS A 50 -8.73 18.93 -2.50
#